data_AF-G8R459-F1
#
_entry.id   AF-G8R459-F1
#
_cell.length_a   1.000
_cell.length_b   1.000
_cell.length_c   1.000
_cell.angle_alpha   90.00
_cell.angle_beta   90.00
_cell.angle_gamma   90.00
#
_symmetry.space_group_name_H-M   'P 1'
#
loop_
_entity.id
_entity.type
_entity.pdbx_description
1 polymer ?
#
loop_
_entity_poly.entity_id
_entity_poly.type
_entity_poly.pdbx_seq_one_letter_code
_entity_poly.pdbx_strand_id
1 'polypeptide(L)'
;MKIIKLLFVTLAFGGVMRAEGLLEKLVDINDRWAYEQHSWKDVPNLNANFSESELIQQHLYLVHAELSQRSVENLTLEQKQNRASSLVDLYKYAKRGLFPNNITHKGRRPIFIDGFGVHCAVGFLIKESGHPELSKHISANMNDAYLLDMRDSELNNWVSQSGFTAEELAWIQPGYFQPIDYEPLKGGVNGPVNTIISDNNSGIYAGGKFDTADGQAAGSFANYFSGFAGYDWMGIGGSGFQGHVSDAIMYHGELYVAGYFYMVDTTYVNSGVAKWDGSKWTAVGDFYTGALVNYVLDLEIYEDTLYAGGFFKSRYNATDTFQSLAKWDGTEWRATALDIYGEVGALHVYNNKLIVGGVFQLNDTAGVENIAMLNGRQAEYFDASVKVPVYDIEDFGNEIFIGTDFYTQARQDSGGLVVYRNNTWETVFGPGLGNYDKNGGVKCLEAHPDALLIGGDFDIAAIVGNYGKNMGLYRNGYVEAFGMLDSTVRAMTIINDQLYLGGDFNGATTSTGGVTLNHIAQVDLQKYLSTETAELESLKVFPNPAIIELNIELPYGELNDVKLIDMSGRVHSAVAKKEGAYWKLNVEHLQKGNYVLSAKTQDGVLQQKVIIE
;
A
#
# COMPACT_ATOMS: atom_id res chain seq x y z
N MET A 1 -60.97 -7.82 11.04
CA MET A 1 -59.72 -8.53 11.43
C MET A 1 -58.62 -7.99 10.52
N LYS A 2 -57.93 -6.88 10.83
CA LYS A 2 -56.76 -6.75 11.74
C LYS A 2 -55.80 -7.94 11.54
N ILE A 3 -54.54 -7.75 11.15
CA ILE A 3 -53.52 -6.94 11.83
C ILE A 3 -52.54 -6.31 10.81
N ILE A 4 -52.43 -4.98 10.87
CA ILE A 4 -51.30 -4.18 10.42
C ILE A 4 -50.30 -4.17 11.58
N LYS A 5 -49.02 -4.50 11.34
CA LYS A 5 -47.92 -4.16 12.25
C LYS A 5 -46.95 -3.21 11.56
N LEU A 6 -47.24 -1.93 11.76
CA LEU A 6 -46.31 -0.82 11.74
C LEU A 6 -45.25 -1.08 12.83
N LEU A 7 -43.96 -0.94 12.53
CA LEU A 7 -42.94 -0.74 13.54
C LEU A 7 -42.33 0.65 13.33
N PHE A 8 -42.63 1.54 14.28
CA PHE A 8 -41.96 2.82 14.47
C PHE A 8 -40.55 2.55 15.00
N VAL A 9 -39.53 3.17 14.39
CA VAL A 9 -38.24 3.41 15.06
C VAL A 9 -38.07 4.92 15.18
N THR A 10 -37.83 5.33 16.42
CA THR A 10 -37.75 6.70 16.92
C THR A 10 -36.56 7.44 16.34
N LEU A 11 -36.81 8.60 15.74
CA LEU A 11 -35.80 9.58 15.35
C LEU A 11 -35.22 10.25 16.61
N ALA A 12 -33.94 10.01 16.88
CA ALA A 12 -33.11 10.94 17.66
C ALA A 12 -32.31 11.79 16.67
N PHE A 13 -32.56 13.09 16.68
CA PHE A 13 -31.79 14.10 15.93
C PHE A 13 -30.35 14.15 16.45
N GLY A 14 -29.38 14.02 15.55
CA GLY A 14 -27.96 14.26 15.82
C GLY A 14 -27.09 13.77 14.67
N GLY A 15 -26.45 14.70 13.95
CA GLY A 15 -25.41 14.41 12.97
C GLY A 15 -25.88 14.41 11.52
N VAL A 16 -25.81 15.57 10.88
CA VAL A 16 -25.53 15.62 9.44
C VAL A 16 -24.06 15.20 9.31
N MET A 17 -23.79 13.95 8.95
CA MET A 17 -22.58 13.41 8.31
C MET A 17 -22.63 11.88 8.33
N ARG A 18 -22.47 11.26 7.15
CA ARG A 18 -22.04 9.87 6.83
C ARG A 18 -22.93 9.20 5.77
N ALA A 19 -22.54 9.39 4.51
CA ALA A 19 -22.96 8.56 3.38
C ALA A 19 -21.81 8.44 2.35
N GLU A 20 -20.67 7.84 2.71
CA GLU A 20 -19.46 7.81 1.85
C GLU A 20 -18.75 6.44 1.71
N GLY A 21 -19.36 5.30 2.06
CA GLY A 21 -18.62 4.01 2.08
C GLY A 21 -18.69 3.10 0.84
N LEU A 22 -19.86 3.03 0.17
CA LEU A 22 -20.12 2.01 -0.86
C LEU A 22 -20.09 2.58 -2.29
N LEU A 23 -20.58 3.80 -2.49
CA LEU A 23 -20.63 4.40 -3.83
C LEU A 23 -19.23 4.58 -4.41
N GLU A 24 -18.26 5.01 -3.62
CA GLU A 24 -16.86 5.12 -4.04
C GLU A 24 -16.30 3.77 -4.49
N LYS A 25 -16.56 2.70 -3.72
CA LYS A 25 -16.17 1.33 -4.07
C LYS A 25 -16.85 0.85 -5.36
N LEU A 26 -18.10 1.27 -5.61
CA LEU A 26 -18.81 0.92 -6.86
C LEU A 26 -18.28 1.70 -8.07
N VAL A 27 -17.90 2.97 -7.89
CA VAL A 27 -17.22 3.78 -8.91
C VAL A 27 -15.86 3.17 -9.26
N ASP A 28 -15.14 2.60 -8.28
CA ASP A 28 -13.91 1.83 -8.52
C ASP A 28 -14.17 0.62 -9.43
N ILE A 29 -15.19 -0.20 -9.13
CA ILE A 29 -15.57 -1.33 -9.99
C ILE A 29 -15.91 -0.87 -11.41
N ASN A 30 -16.65 0.24 -11.54
CA ASN A 30 -17.15 0.75 -12.80
C ASN A 30 -17.52 2.23 -12.72
N ASP A 31 -16.86 3.07 -13.53
CA ASP A 31 -17.01 4.52 -13.47
C ASP A 31 -18.41 5.03 -13.87
N ARG A 32 -19.23 4.20 -14.55
CA ARG A 32 -20.63 4.52 -14.90
C ARG A 32 -21.46 4.86 -13.67
N TRP A 33 -21.12 4.37 -12.47
CA TRP A 33 -21.78 4.76 -11.22
C TRP A 33 -21.74 6.27 -10.94
N ALA A 34 -20.76 7.00 -11.46
CA ALA A 34 -20.65 8.44 -11.33
C ALA A 34 -21.59 9.23 -12.27
N TYR A 35 -22.08 8.59 -13.35
CA TYR A 35 -22.84 9.27 -14.41
C TYR A 35 -24.28 8.78 -14.52
N GLU A 36 -24.56 7.53 -14.18
CA GLU A 36 -25.87 6.92 -14.32
C GLU A 36 -26.82 7.41 -13.22
N GLN A 37 -28.10 7.61 -13.59
CA GLN A 37 -29.12 7.88 -12.59
C GLN A 37 -29.51 6.59 -11.87
N HIS A 38 -29.50 6.64 -10.55
CA HIS A 38 -29.90 5.55 -9.65
C HIS A 38 -30.77 6.08 -8.51
N SER A 39 -31.61 5.20 -7.98
CA SER A 39 -32.71 5.55 -7.07
C SER A 39 -32.33 5.48 -5.59
N TRP A 40 -31.17 4.92 -5.25
CA TRP A 40 -30.80 4.67 -3.85
C TRP A 40 -29.89 5.77 -3.33
N LYS A 41 -30.49 6.74 -2.63
CA LYS A 41 -29.75 7.83 -1.99
C LYS A 41 -29.17 7.47 -0.62
N ASP A 42 -29.63 6.38 0.00
CA ASP A 42 -29.24 6.01 1.37
C ASP A 42 -29.13 4.47 1.50
N VAL A 43 -27.96 3.90 1.24
CA VAL A 43 -27.68 2.51 1.62
C VAL A 43 -27.14 2.52 3.05
N PRO A 44 -27.76 1.81 4.01
CA PRO A 44 -27.17 1.59 5.33
C PRO A 44 -25.78 1.02 5.17
N ASN A 45 -24.84 1.45 6.00
CA ASN A 45 -23.45 1.00 6.01
C ASN A 45 -23.38 -0.55 6.06
N LEU A 46 -23.37 -1.20 4.89
CA LEU A 46 -23.19 -2.64 4.74
C LEU A 46 -21.70 -2.88 4.92
N ASN A 47 -21.36 -3.68 5.95
CA ASN A 47 -20.02 -4.08 6.40
C ASN A 47 -18.84 -3.56 5.56
N ALA A 48 -17.91 -2.85 6.23
CA ALA A 48 -16.74 -2.22 5.62
C ALA A 48 -15.77 -3.16 4.85
N ASN A 49 -15.98 -4.49 4.90
CA ASN A 49 -15.06 -5.51 4.39
C ASN A 49 -15.77 -6.41 3.36
N PHE A 50 -15.91 -5.95 2.11
CA PHE A 50 -16.25 -6.82 0.99
C PHE A 50 -14.96 -7.38 0.39
N SER A 51 -14.93 -8.69 0.10
CA SER A 51 -13.96 -9.22 -0.87
C SER A 51 -14.24 -8.65 -2.26
N GLU A 52 -13.26 -8.73 -3.15
CA GLU A 52 -13.36 -8.30 -4.55
C GLU A 52 -14.59 -8.90 -5.26
N SER A 53 -14.77 -10.22 -5.13
CA SER A 53 -15.92 -10.92 -5.70
C SER A 53 -17.25 -10.50 -5.06
N GLU A 54 -17.28 -10.19 -3.77
CA GLU A 54 -18.51 -9.70 -3.13
C GLU A 54 -18.84 -8.27 -3.58
N LEU A 55 -17.83 -7.43 -3.83
CA LEU A 55 -18.02 -6.08 -4.34
C LEU A 55 -18.51 -6.09 -5.79
N ILE A 56 -17.97 -6.97 -6.64
CA ILE A 56 -18.47 -7.20 -8.00
C ILE A 56 -19.91 -7.75 -7.96
N GLN A 57 -20.21 -8.69 -7.06
CA GLN A 57 -21.59 -9.17 -6.86
C GLN A 57 -22.53 -8.03 -6.51
N GLN A 58 -22.13 -7.20 -5.53
CA GLN A 58 -22.92 -6.06 -5.10
C GLN A 58 -23.14 -5.08 -6.26
N HIS A 59 -22.09 -4.76 -7.02
CA HIS A 59 -22.19 -3.98 -8.25
C HIS A 59 -23.24 -4.55 -9.21
N LEU A 60 -23.18 -5.84 -9.53
CA LEU A 60 -24.09 -6.45 -10.52
C LEU A 60 -25.54 -6.54 -10.02
N TYR A 61 -25.76 -6.86 -8.74
CA TYR A 61 -27.11 -6.89 -8.16
C TYR A 61 -27.78 -5.52 -8.23
N LEU A 62 -27.00 -4.49 -7.97
CA LEU A 62 -27.44 -3.13 -8.02
C LEU A 62 -27.74 -2.72 -9.48
N VAL A 63 -26.79 -2.87 -10.41
CA VAL A 63 -27.05 -2.57 -11.83
C VAL A 63 -28.31 -3.31 -12.33
N HIS A 64 -28.46 -4.60 -12.00
CA HIS A 64 -29.66 -5.36 -12.32
C HIS A 64 -30.95 -4.72 -11.78
N ALA A 65 -30.96 -4.31 -10.52
CA ALA A 65 -32.14 -3.72 -9.87
C ALA A 65 -32.57 -2.39 -10.48
N GLU A 66 -31.61 -1.55 -10.91
CA GLU A 66 -31.89 -0.29 -11.63
C GLU A 66 -32.38 -0.57 -13.05
N LEU A 67 -31.66 -1.41 -13.81
CA LEU A 67 -32.01 -1.72 -15.20
C LEU A 67 -33.36 -2.44 -15.34
N SER A 68 -33.79 -3.16 -14.31
CA SER A 68 -35.11 -3.82 -14.23
C SER A 68 -36.27 -2.83 -14.07
N GLN A 69 -36.00 -1.61 -13.60
CA GLN A 69 -37.02 -0.57 -13.38
C GLN A 69 -37.08 0.47 -14.50
N ARG A 70 -36.04 0.54 -15.36
CA ARG A 70 -36.00 1.48 -16.48
C ARG A 70 -37.13 1.22 -17.47
N SER A 71 -37.66 2.30 -18.05
CA SER A 71 -38.71 2.22 -19.07
C SER A 71 -38.22 1.47 -20.30
N VAL A 72 -39.08 0.60 -20.83
CA VAL A 72 -38.84 -0.18 -22.06
C VAL A 72 -39.82 0.17 -23.17
N GLU A 73 -40.59 1.25 -23.03
CA GLU A 73 -41.67 1.61 -23.96
C GLU A 73 -41.20 1.76 -25.41
N ASN A 74 -39.99 2.30 -25.58
CA ASN A 74 -39.31 2.52 -26.87
C ASN A 74 -38.77 1.23 -27.53
N LEU A 75 -38.78 0.09 -26.83
CA LEU A 75 -38.23 -1.17 -27.35
C LEU A 75 -39.26 -1.99 -28.13
N THR A 76 -38.79 -2.73 -29.14
CA THR A 76 -39.59 -3.73 -29.85
C THR A 76 -39.96 -4.90 -28.92
N LEU A 77 -40.92 -5.73 -29.32
CA LEU A 77 -41.32 -6.90 -28.53
C LEU A 77 -40.14 -7.88 -28.32
N GLU A 78 -39.34 -8.09 -29.37
CA GLU A 78 -38.16 -8.96 -29.33
C GLU A 78 -37.08 -8.39 -28.42
N GLN A 79 -36.77 -7.09 -28.53
CA GLN A 79 -35.83 -6.42 -27.61
C GLN A 79 -36.28 -6.50 -26.16
N LYS A 80 -37.59 -6.37 -25.88
CA LYS A 80 -38.15 -6.54 -24.52
C LYS A 80 -37.92 -7.96 -23.99
N GLN A 81 -38.10 -8.97 -24.84
CA GLN A 81 -37.87 -10.38 -24.47
C GLN A 81 -36.39 -10.65 -24.23
N ASN A 82 -35.51 -10.18 -25.11
CA ASN A 82 -34.05 -10.33 -24.99
C ASN A 82 -33.52 -9.65 -23.72
N ARG A 83 -33.96 -8.42 -23.44
CA ARG A 83 -33.60 -7.68 -22.22
C ARG A 83 -34.06 -8.43 -20.97
N ALA A 84 -35.30 -8.91 -20.93
CA ALA A 84 -35.84 -9.64 -19.79
C ALA A 84 -35.07 -10.96 -19.53
N SER A 85 -34.75 -11.73 -20.58
CA SER A 85 -33.94 -12.94 -20.44
C SER A 85 -32.54 -12.62 -19.92
N SER A 86 -31.91 -11.60 -20.50
CA SER A 86 -30.56 -11.18 -20.11
C SER A 86 -30.49 -10.68 -18.67
N LEU A 87 -31.52 -9.98 -18.16
CA LEU A 87 -31.57 -9.58 -16.75
C LEU A 87 -31.66 -10.80 -15.82
N VAL A 88 -32.43 -11.82 -16.19
CA VAL A 88 -32.49 -13.09 -15.44
C VAL A 88 -31.11 -13.76 -15.41
N ASP A 89 -30.42 -13.79 -16.55
CA ASP A 89 -29.09 -14.41 -16.64
C ASP A 89 -28.01 -13.59 -15.94
N LEU A 90 -28.11 -12.25 -15.95
CA LEU A 90 -27.26 -11.35 -15.16
C LEU A 90 -27.40 -11.62 -13.67
N TYR A 91 -28.63 -11.79 -13.18
CA TYR A 91 -28.88 -12.12 -11.76
C TYR A 91 -28.29 -13.49 -11.40
N LYS A 92 -28.43 -14.50 -12.27
CA LYS A 92 -27.80 -15.83 -12.05
C LYS A 92 -26.27 -15.74 -12.04
N TYR A 93 -25.70 -14.95 -12.95
CA TYR A 93 -24.26 -14.73 -13.04
C TYR A 93 -23.73 -14.06 -11.78
N ALA A 94 -24.37 -12.97 -11.33
CA ALA A 94 -24.04 -12.31 -10.07
C ALA A 94 -24.14 -13.29 -8.89
N LYS A 95 -25.24 -14.03 -8.78
CA LYS A 95 -25.43 -15.02 -7.70
C LYS A 95 -24.40 -16.16 -7.70
N ARG A 96 -23.86 -16.52 -8.86
CA ARG A 96 -22.81 -17.54 -8.97
C ARG A 96 -21.48 -17.06 -8.35
N GLY A 97 -21.21 -15.76 -8.39
CA GLY A 97 -20.01 -15.16 -7.78
C GLY A 97 -18.68 -15.59 -8.42
N LEU A 98 -18.70 -16.14 -9.64
CA LEU A 98 -17.49 -16.52 -10.38
C LEU A 98 -17.21 -15.50 -11.48
N PHE A 99 -16.19 -14.69 -11.27
CA PHE A 99 -15.78 -13.60 -12.15
C PHE A 99 -14.40 -13.87 -12.75
N PRO A 100 -14.08 -13.31 -13.93
CA PRO A 100 -12.78 -13.49 -14.55
C PRO A 100 -11.68 -12.72 -13.83
N ASN A 101 -10.45 -13.24 -13.93
CA ASN A 101 -9.25 -12.60 -13.37
C ASN A 101 -8.43 -11.92 -14.48
N ASN A 102 -8.17 -10.62 -14.34
CA ASN A 102 -7.35 -9.88 -15.29
C ASN A 102 -5.89 -9.81 -14.83
N ILE A 103 -5.12 -10.86 -15.15
CA ILE A 103 -3.69 -10.97 -14.79
C ILE A 103 -2.75 -10.36 -15.84
N THR A 104 -3.27 -9.88 -16.97
CA THR A 104 -2.46 -9.39 -18.10
C THR A 104 -2.21 -7.90 -18.06
N HIS A 105 -2.87 -7.17 -17.15
CA HIS A 105 -2.77 -5.73 -17.05
C HIS A 105 -2.58 -5.26 -15.61
N LYS A 106 -1.78 -4.22 -15.46
CA LYS A 106 -1.63 -3.46 -14.22
C LYS A 106 -2.86 -2.57 -14.06
N GLY A 107 -3.53 -2.64 -12.90
CA GLY A 107 -4.74 -1.86 -12.66
C GLY A 107 -6.04 -2.64 -12.94
N ARG A 108 -7.13 -2.17 -12.33
CA ARG A 108 -8.47 -2.71 -12.54
C ARG A 108 -8.90 -2.40 -13.96
N ARG A 109 -9.02 -3.44 -14.79
CA ARG A 109 -9.49 -3.35 -16.18
C ARG A 109 -10.46 -4.46 -16.50
N PRO A 110 -11.43 -4.24 -17.39
CA PRO A 110 -12.26 -5.34 -17.85
C PRO A 110 -11.39 -6.40 -18.53
N ILE A 111 -11.82 -7.65 -18.46
CA ILE A 111 -11.32 -8.73 -19.30
C ILE A 111 -12.53 -9.52 -19.79
N PHE A 112 -12.67 -9.73 -21.09
CA PHE A 112 -13.88 -10.28 -21.69
C PHE A 112 -14.02 -11.77 -21.40
N ILE A 113 -12.94 -12.52 -21.62
CA ILE A 113 -12.75 -13.90 -21.16
C ILE A 113 -11.32 -14.03 -20.62
N ASP A 114 -11.16 -14.55 -19.42
CA ASP A 114 -9.83 -14.78 -18.84
C ASP A 114 -9.13 -16.05 -19.37
N GLY A 115 -7.88 -16.24 -18.97
CA GLY A 115 -7.08 -17.42 -19.34
C GLY A 115 -7.65 -18.76 -18.83
N PHE A 116 -8.65 -18.74 -17.94
CA PHE A 116 -9.35 -19.92 -17.43
C PHE A 116 -10.69 -20.16 -18.15
N GLY A 117 -11.05 -19.32 -19.12
CA GLY A 117 -12.30 -19.41 -19.87
C GLY A 117 -13.51 -18.83 -19.13
N VAL A 118 -13.32 -18.13 -18.01
CA VAL A 118 -14.38 -17.43 -17.29
C VAL A 118 -14.73 -16.17 -18.07
N HIS A 119 -16.02 -15.97 -18.35
CA HIS A 119 -16.50 -14.81 -19.09
C HIS A 119 -16.83 -13.66 -18.12
N CYS A 120 -16.63 -12.42 -18.54
CA CYS A 120 -17.21 -11.26 -17.85
C CYS A 120 -18.75 -11.26 -17.94
N ALA A 121 -19.40 -10.37 -17.20
CA ALA A 121 -20.85 -10.27 -17.19
C ALA A 121 -21.44 -10.09 -18.60
N VAL A 122 -20.92 -9.15 -19.40
CA VAL A 122 -21.38 -8.93 -20.78
C VAL A 122 -21.08 -10.13 -21.68
N GLY A 123 -19.85 -10.68 -21.62
CA GLY A 123 -19.49 -11.86 -22.40
C GLY A 123 -20.34 -13.09 -22.07
N PHE A 124 -20.76 -13.22 -20.82
CA PHE A 124 -21.71 -14.25 -20.38
C PHE A 124 -23.10 -14.01 -20.97
N LEU A 125 -23.61 -12.78 -20.98
CA LEU A 125 -24.91 -12.46 -21.61
C LEU A 125 -24.90 -12.74 -23.12
N ILE A 126 -23.84 -12.35 -23.83
CA ILE A 126 -23.67 -12.67 -25.25
C ILE A 126 -23.72 -14.19 -25.47
N LYS A 127 -22.98 -14.96 -24.66
CA LYS A 127 -22.96 -16.42 -24.74
C LYS A 127 -24.34 -17.03 -24.49
N GLU A 128 -25.02 -16.66 -23.41
CA GLU A 128 -26.33 -17.22 -23.04
C GLU A 128 -27.45 -16.80 -24.01
N SER A 129 -27.29 -15.65 -24.67
CA SER A 129 -28.17 -15.23 -25.78
C SER A 129 -27.93 -15.99 -27.10
N GLY A 130 -27.05 -17.00 -27.12
CA GLY A 130 -26.80 -17.86 -28.27
C GLY A 130 -25.64 -17.44 -29.17
N HIS A 131 -24.76 -16.53 -28.72
CA HIS A 131 -23.65 -16.00 -29.52
C HIS A 131 -22.26 -16.33 -28.94
N PRO A 132 -21.94 -17.60 -28.61
CA PRO A 132 -20.67 -17.95 -27.97
C PRO A 132 -19.43 -17.62 -28.82
N GLU A 133 -19.54 -17.67 -30.16
CA GLU A 133 -18.43 -17.34 -31.06
C GLU A 133 -18.13 -15.84 -31.07
N LEU A 134 -19.14 -14.99 -30.91
CA LEU A 134 -18.94 -13.55 -30.75
C LEU A 134 -18.15 -13.24 -29.47
N SER A 135 -18.46 -13.89 -28.34
CA SER A 135 -17.69 -13.70 -27.10
C SER A 135 -16.22 -14.08 -27.26
N LYS A 136 -15.94 -15.18 -27.99
CA LYS A 136 -14.56 -15.60 -28.30
C LYS A 136 -13.86 -14.64 -29.26
N HIS A 137 -14.56 -14.14 -30.27
CA HIS A 137 -14.03 -13.17 -31.23
C HIS A 137 -13.63 -11.87 -30.53
N ILE A 138 -14.49 -11.32 -29.66
CA ILE A 138 -14.16 -10.13 -28.86
C ILE A 138 -12.96 -10.40 -27.97
N SER A 139 -12.95 -11.55 -27.27
CA SER A 139 -11.81 -11.93 -26.41
C SER A 139 -10.49 -12.07 -27.20
N ALA A 140 -10.53 -12.51 -28.45
CA ALA A 140 -9.33 -12.65 -29.28
C ALA A 140 -8.76 -11.31 -29.79
N ASN A 141 -9.59 -10.28 -29.93
CA ASN A 141 -9.21 -9.04 -30.63
C ASN A 141 -9.19 -7.79 -29.75
N MET A 142 -9.92 -7.79 -28.63
CA MET A 142 -10.11 -6.60 -27.77
C MET A 142 -10.49 -7.02 -26.34
N ASN A 143 -9.77 -8.00 -25.78
CA ASN A 143 -10.14 -8.68 -24.54
C ASN A 143 -10.24 -7.74 -23.34
N ASP A 144 -9.44 -6.67 -23.31
CA ASP A 144 -9.28 -5.74 -22.20
C ASP A 144 -9.99 -4.40 -22.43
N ALA A 145 -10.71 -4.25 -23.53
CA ALA A 145 -11.38 -3.01 -23.88
C ALA A 145 -12.67 -2.80 -23.06
N TYR A 146 -12.98 -1.54 -22.77
CA TYR A 146 -14.31 -1.16 -22.31
C TYR A 146 -15.30 -1.22 -23.48
N LEU A 147 -16.53 -1.61 -23.19
CA LEU A 147 -17.56 -1.82 -24.21
C LEU A 147 -17.80 -0.58 -25.09
N LEU A 148 -17.68 0.64 -24.54
CA LEU A 148 -17.86 1.88 -25.29
C LEU A 148 -16.71 2.17 -26.28
N ASP A 149 -15.55 1.58 -26.05
CA ASP A 149 -14.36 1.74 -26.88
C ASP A 149 -14.22 0.62 -27.92
N MET A 150 -15.00 -0.46 -27.79
CA MET A 150 -15.02 -1.55 -28.75
C MET A 150 -15.57 -1.10 -30.10
N ARG A 151 -14.77 -1.30 -31.15
CA ARG A 151 -15.13 -0.99 -32.55
C ARG A 151 -15.33 -2.29 -33.32
N ASP A 152 -16.37 -3.04 -32.97
CA ASP A 152 -16.72 -4.31 -33.62
C ASP A 152 -18.16 -4.31 -34.16
N SER A 153 -18.32 -4.66 -35.44
CA SER A 153 -19.63 -4.62 -36.10
C SER A 153 -20.59 -5.71 -35.62
N GLU A 154 -20.07 -6.88 -35.25
CA GLU A 154 -20.89 -8.00 -34.80
C GLU A 154 -21.40 -7.75 -33.38
N LEU A 155 -20.54 -7.20 -32.51
CA LEU A 155 -20.93 -6.69 -31.19
C LEU A 155 -21.99 -5.59 -31.32
N ASN A 156 -21.78 -4.59 -32.17
CA ASN A 156 -22.75 -3.51 -32.37
C ASN A 156 -24.11 -4.03 -32.86
N ASN A 157 -24.11 -5.03 -33.74
CA ASN A 157 -25.34 -5.69 -34.17
C ASN A 157 -26.04 -6.40 -33.01
N TRP A 158 -25.30 -7.16 -32.19
CA TRP A 158 -25.86 -7.80 -31.00
C TRP A 158 -26.44 -6.78 -30.00
N VAL A 159 -25.71 -5.70 -29.72
CA VAL A 159 -26.17 -4.60 -28.85
C VAL A 159 -27.52 -4.06 -29.33
N SER A 160 -27.67 -3.80 -30.63
CA SER A 160 -28.90 -3.27 -31.23
C SER A 160 -30.12 -4.18 -31.06
N GLN A 161 -29.90 -5.49 -30.85
CA GLN A 161 -30.95 -6.50 -30.69
C GLN A 161 -31.19 -6.90 -29.22
N SER A 162 -30.21 -6.64 -28.35
CA SER A 162 -30.23 -7.05 -26.94
C SER A 162 -31.34 -6.41 -26.10
N GLY A 163 -31.80 -5.22 -26.50
CA GLY A 163 -32.71 -4.39 -25.72
C GLY A 163 -32.02 -3.57 -24.62
N PHE A 164 -30.69 -3.52 -24.60
CA PHE A 164 -29.89 -2.57 -23.81
C PHE A 164 -29.26 -1.50 -24.70
N THR A 165 -28.96 -0.34 -24.12
CA THR A 165 -28.04 0.61 -24.75
C THR A 165 -26.58 0.19 -24.51
N ALA A 166 -25.65 0.76 -25.28
CA ALA A 166 -24.22 0.52 -25.06
C ALA A 166 -23.78 1.00 -23.66
N GLU A 167 -24.34 2.11 -23.17
CA GLU A 167 -24.06 2.64 -21.84
C GLU A 167 -24.56 1.72 -20.71
N GLU A 168 -25.73 1.10 -20.88
CA GLU A 168 -26.25 0.12 -19.92
C GLU A 168 -25.37 -1.14 -19.87
N LEU A 169 -24.93 -1.63 -21.03
CA LEU A 169 -24.00 -2.77 -21.11
C LEU A 169 -22.61 -2.40 -20.57
N ALA A 170 -22.16 -1.17 -20.78
CA ALA A 170 -20.93 -0.66 -20.18
C ALA A 170 -21.06 -0.56 -18.66
N TRP A 171 -22.24 -0.23 -18.12
CA TRP A 171 -22.48 -0.24 -16.68
C TRP A 171 -22.53 -1.66 -16.10
N ILE A 172 -22.95 -2.66 -16.88
CA ILE A 172 -22.90 -4.08 -16.50
C ILE A 172 -21.46 -4.63 -16.50
N GLN A 173 -20.52 -4.05 -17.26
CA GLN A 173 -19.15 -4.56 -17.41
C GLN A 173 -18.25 -4.07 -16.25
N PRO A 174 -17.92 -4.89 -15.24
CA PRO A 174 -17.00 -4.46 -14.20
C PRO A 174 -15.56 -4.48 -14.73
N GLY A 175 -14.69 -3.67 -14.13
CA GLY A 175 -13.25 -3.88 -14.18
C GLY A 175 -12.82 -4.90 -13.12
N TYR A 176 -11.76 -5.66 -13.39
CA TYR A 176 -11.22 -6.69 -12.50
C TYR A 176 -9.82 -6.31 -12.05
N PHE A 177 -9.58 -6.31 -10.74
CA PHE A 177 -8.23 -6.13 -10.16
C PHE A 177 -7.41 -7.41 -10.31
N GLN A 178 -6.07 -7.31 -10.31
CA GLN A 178 -5.16 -8.44 -10.07
C GLN A 178 -4.82 -8.44 -8.57
N PRO A 179 -5.46 -9.28 -7.74
CA PRO A 179 -5.12 -9.32 -6.33
C PRO A 179 -3.79 -10.01 -6.13
N ILE A 180 -3.06 -9.59 -5.11
CA ILE A 180 -1.83 -10.25 -4.69
C ILE A 180 -2.20 -11.55 -3.99
N ASP A 181 -1.66 -12.64 -4.49
CA ASP A 181 -1.67 -13.91 -3.80
C ASP A 181 -0.59 -13.90 -2.72
N TYR A 182 -1.04 -13.97 -1.47
CA TYR A 182 -0.19 -14.11 -0.28
C TYR A 182 -0.11 -15.58 0.10
N GLU A 183 1.11 -16.06 0.33
CA GLU A 183 1.39 -17.42 0.80
C GLU A 183 1.57 -17.40 2.33
N PRO A 184 0.75 -18.13 3.11
CA PRO A 184 0.96 -18.28 4.54
C PRO A 184 2.21 -19.09 4.85
N LEU A 185 2.99 -18.68 5.84
CA LEU A 185 4.13 -19.46 6.34
C LEU A 185 3.64 -20.46 7.39
N LYS A 186 2.99 -21.54 6.93
CA LYS A 186 2.29 -22.54 7.77
C LYS A 186 1.23 -21.89 8.65
N GLY A 187 1.21 -22.18 9.96
CA GLY A 187 0.31 -21.54 10.91
C GLY A 187 0.67 -20.11 11.28
N GLY A 188 1.78 -19.54 10.76
CA GLY A 188 2.25 -18.20 11.11
C GLY A 188 2.59 -18.06 12.59
N VAL A 189 2.43 -16.86 13.15
CA VAL A 189 2.68 -16.56 14.58
C VAL A 189 1.42 -16.02 15.25
N ASN A 190 1.35 -16.07 16.59
CA ASN A 190 0.14 -15.69 17.32
C ASN A 190 0.08 -14.22 17.79
N GLY A 191 0.93 -13.35 17.25
CA GLY A 191 0.95 -11.92 17.57
C GLY A 191 1.82 -11.12 16.60
N PRO A 192 1.88 -9.78 16.75
CA PRO A 192 2.51 -8.91 15.76
C PRO A 192 3.99 -9.20 15.53
N VAL A 193 4.41 -9.09 14.26
CA VAL A 193 5.81 -9.13 13.83
C VAL A 193 6.29 -7.70 13.58
N ASN A 194 7.41 -7.32 14.18
CA ASN A 194 8.01 -5.99 14.10
C ASN A 194 9.26 -5.94 13.21
N THR A 195 9.94 -7.08 13.03
CA THR A 195 11.16 -7.18 12.20
C THR A 195 11.21 -8.53 11.51
N ILE A 196 11.76 -8.55 10.29
CA ILE A 196 12.09 -9.77 9.55
C ILE A 196 13.48 -9.61 8.96
N ILE A 197 14.37 -10.57 9.23
CA ILE A 197 15.73 -10.58 8.67
C ILE A 197 16.10 -11.95 8.09
N SER A 198 17.19 -12.01 7.34
CA SER A 198 17.79 -13.25 6.84
C SER A 198 19.26 -13.36 7.19
N ASP A 199 19.73 -14.59 7.37
CA ASP A 199 21.16 -14.93 7.45
C ASP A 199 21.74 -15.38 6.09
N ASN A 200 20.97 -15.26 5.01
CA ASN A 200 21.29 -15.74 3.66
C ASN A 200 21.43 -17.28 3.52
N ASN A 201 21.08 -18.07 4.53
CA ASN A 201 21.22 -19.54 4.51
C ASN A 201 19.89 -20.30 4.34
N SER A 202 18.92 -19.71 3.63
CA SER A 202 17.63 -20.32 3.19
C SER A 202 16.46 -20.22 4.19
N GLY A 203 16.45 -19.20 5.04
CA GLY A 203 15.33 -18.92 5.94
C GLY A 203 15.22 -17.45 6.33
N ILE A 204 14.20 -17.15 7.12
CA ILE A 204 13.99 -15.85 7.75
C ILE A 204 13.92 -15.98 9.26
N TYR A 205 14.24 -14.91 9.96
CA TYR A 205 13.91 -14.73 11.36
C TYR A 205 12.80 -13.70 11.46
N ALA A 206 11.81 -13.97 12.29
CA ALA A 206 10.75 -13.03 12.62
C ALA A 206 10.85 -12.67 14.11
N GLY A 207 10.86 -11.37 14.41
CA GLY A 207 10.85 -10.84 15.76
C GLY A 207 9.63 -9.96 16.00
N GLY A 208 9.08 -9.99 17.20
CA GLY A 208 7.90 -9.18 17.51
C GLY A 208 7.35 -9.41 18.91
N LYS A 209 6.02 -9.38 19.04
CA LYS A 209 5.28 -9.65 20.28
C LYS A 209 4.35 -10.85 20.08
N PHE A 210 4.95 -12.04 20.11
CA PHE A 210 4.25 -13.31 19.97
C PHE A 210 4.84 -14.35 20.91
N ASP A 211 4.05 -15.35 21.30
CA ASP A 211 4.47 -16.43 22.19
C ASP A 211 4.79 -17.70 21.39
N THR A 212 4.08 -17.92 20.28
CA THR A 212 4.17 -19.14 19.49
C THR A 212 4.28 -18.88 17.99
N ALA A 213 4.96 -19.82 17.31
CA ALA A 213 5.04 -19.94 15.86
C ALA A 213 4.59 -21.36 15.46
N ASP A 214 3.58 -21.47 14.59
CA ASP A 214 2.92 -22.73 14.23
C ASP A 214 2.50 -23.58 15.47
N GLY A 215 2.05 -22.91 16.53
CA GLY A 215 1.66 -23.51 17.80
C GLY A 215 2.82 -23.97 18.71
N GLN A 216 4.07 -23.84 18.28
CA GLN A 216 5.26 -24.15 19.10
C GLN A 216 5.76 -22.91 19.84
N ALA A 217 6.33 -23.10 21.03
CA ALA A 217 6.90 -21.99 21.80
C ALA A 217 8.06 -21.33 21.04
N ALA A 218 8.00 -20.01 20.92
CA ALA A 218 9.00 -19.21 20.24
C ALA A 218 9.49 -18.02 21.09
N GLY A 219 8.62 -17.44 21.92
CA GLY A 219 9.00 -16.37 22.85
C GLY A 219 9.55 -15.13 22.13
N SER A 220 8.73 -14.54 21.25
CA SER A 220 8.96 -13.27 20.54
C SER A 220 10.08 -13.26 19.49
N PHE A 221 10.74 -14.39 19.22
CA PHE A 221 11.70 -14.52 18.13
C PHE A 221 11.74 -15.95 17.58
N ALA A 222 11.53 -16.14 16.29
CA ALA A 222 11.49 -17.45 15.65
C ALA A 222 12.19 -17.44 14.30
N ASN A 223 12.74 -18.59 13.91
CA ASN A 223 13.31 -18.82 12.59
C ASN A 223 12.38 -19.71 11.76
N TYR A 224 12.13 -19.32 10.52
CA TYR A 224 11.46 -20.11 9.49
C TYR A 224 12.49 -20.56 8.48
N PHE A 225 12.77 -21.86 8.44
CA PHE A 225 13.87 -22.41 7.64
C PHE A 225 13.47 -23.70 6.92
N SER A 226 14.14 -23.97 5.80
CA SER A 226 13.95 -25.22 5.06
C SER A 226 14.64 -26.40 5.75
N GLY A 227 13.85 -27.29 6.35
CA GLY A 227 14.30 -28.59 6.87
C GLY A 227 14.13 -29.75 5.88
N PHE A 228 14.46 -30.97 6.32
CA PHE A 228 14.35 -32.19 5.50
C PHE A 228 12.90 -32.56 5.13
N ALA A 229 11.91 -32.03 5.86
CA ALA A 229 10.48 -32.25 5.65
C ALA A 229 9.77 -31.04 5.02
N GLY A 230 10.53 -30.06 4.52
CA GLY A 230 10.04 -28.77 4.06
C GLY A 230 10.35 -27.66 5.08
N TYR A 231 9.76 -26.49 4.85
CA TYR A 231 9.96 -25.34 5.74
C TYR A 231 9.27 -25.53 7.08
N ASP A 232 9.91 -25.11 8.18
CA ASP A 232 9.39 -25.22 9.54
C ASP A 232 9.74 -24.00 10.39
N TRP A 233 8.91 -23.74 11.40
CA TRP A 233 9.17 -22.75 12.44
C TRP A 233 9.93 -23.37 13.61
N MET A 234 10.94 -22.65 14.12
CA MET A 234 11.70 -23.03 15.30
C MET A 234 12.01 -21.80 16.16
N GLY A 235 11.74 -21.91 17.46
CA GLY A 235 12.19 -20.92 18.44
C GLY A 235 13.71 -20.94 18.60
N ILE A 236 14.31 -19.77 18.87
CA ILE A 236 15.76 -19.65 19.09
C ILE A 236 16.04 -19.64 20.59
N GLY A 237 16.80 -20.63 21.07
CA GLY A 237 17.09 -20.81 22.49
C GLY A 237 16.04 -21.68 23.20
N GLY A 238 15.86 -21.45 24.50
CA GLY A 238 15.01 -22.25 25.38
C GLY A 238 13.60 -21.71 25.58
N SER A 239 13.48 -20.64 26.39
CA SER A 239 12.20 -20.01 26.75
C SER A 239 11.96 -18.66 26.07
N GLY A 240 12.90 -18.19 25.24
CA GLY A 240 12.76 -16.96 24.46
C GLY A 240 12.81 -15.69 25.29
N PHE A 241 12.31 -14.59 24.74
CA PHE A 241 12.41 -13.24 25.31
C PHE A 241 11.26 -12.93 26.27
N GLN A 242 11.60 -12.39 27.45
CA GLN A 242 10.65 -11.85 28.42
C GLN A 242 10.40 -10.36 28.14
N GLY A 243 9.55 -10.10 27.15
CA GLY A 243 9.33 -8.78 26.58
C GLY A 243 8.85 -8.88 25.14
N HIS A 244 9.27 -7.94 24.30
CA HIS A 244 9.08 -8.04 22.85
C HIS A 244 10.35 -7.64 22.12
N VAL A 245 10.52 -8.23 20.93
CA VAL A 245 11.58 -7.86 19.99
C VAL A 245 11.06 -6.74 19.10
N SER A 246 11.89 -5.72 18.91
CA SER A 246 11.63 -4.61 18.00
C SER A 246 12.41 -4.79 16.71
N ASP A 247 13.67 -5.19 16.82
CA ASP A 247 14.57 -5.33 15.66
C ASP A 247 15.64 -6.42 15.86
N ALA A 248 16.26 -6.86 14.78
CA ALA A 248 17.37 -7.81 14.78
C ALA A 248 18.31 -7.55 13.61
N ILE A 249 19.59 -7.87 13.76
CA ILE A 249 20.58 -7.73 12.69
C ILE A 249 21.67 -8.81 12.79
N MET A 250 22.24 -9.19 11.65
CA MET A 250 23.44 -10.03 11.59
C MET A 250 24.69 -9.15 11.62
N TYR A 251 25.49 -9.25 12.69
CA TYR A 251 26.72 -8.48 12.88
C TYR A 251 27.90 -9.41 13.17
N HIS A 252 28.94 -9.33 12.34
CA HIS A 252 30.13 -10.20 12.39
C HIS A 252 29.81 -11.71 12.44
N GLY A 253 28.73 -12.14 11.79
CA GLY A 253 28.30 -13.54 11.73
C GLY A 253 27.54 -14.03 12.97
N GLU A 254 27.29 -13.16 13.94
CA GLU A 254 26.42 -13.42 15.09
C GLU A 254 25.09 -12.69 14.91
N LEU A 255 24.03 -13.25 15.47
CA LEU A 255 22.70 -12.63 15.47
C LEU A 255 22.56 -11.73 16.69
N TYR A 256 22.20 -10.47 16.46
CA TYR A 256 21.88 -9.48 17.49
C TYR A 256 20.38 -9.19 17.45
N VAL A 257 19.75 -9.10 18.61
CA VAL A 257 18.32 -8.84 18.76
C VAL A 257 18.12 -7.70 19.74
N ALA A 258 17.32 -6.72 19.34
CA ALA A 258 16.97 -5.52 20.08
C ALA A 258 15.48 -5.46 20.43
N GLY A 259 15.15 -4.80 21.53
CA GLY A 259 13.75 -4.59 21.90
C GLY A 259 13.56 -4.09 23.32
N TYR A 260 12.34 -4.31 23.83
CA TYR A 260 12.00 -4.08 25.24
C TYR A 260 11.85 -5.42 25.96
N PHE A 261 12.98 -5.93 26.45
CA PHE A 261 13.03 -7.15 27.25
C PHE A 261 14.10 -7.03 28.32
N TYR A 262 13.85 -7.66 29.47
CA TYR A 262 14.81 -7.67 30.59
C TYR A 262 15.59 -8.99 30.67
N MET A 263 15.09 -10.06 30.03
CA MET A 263 15.67 -11.40 30.07
C MET A 263 15.38 -12.15 28.77
N VAL A 264 16.32 -12.99 28.36
CA VAL A 264 16.13 -13.99 27.30
C VAL A 264 16.65 -15.33 27.81
N ASP A 265 15.84 -16.37 27.69
CA ASP A 265 16.05 -17.65 28.38
C ASP A 265 16.28 -17.45 29.89
N THR A 266 17.52 -17.68 30.33
CA THR A 266 17.97 -17.49 31.72
C THR A 266 18.96 -16.33 31.85
N THR A 267 19.29 -15.66 30.74
CA THR A 267 20.25 -14.57 30.66
C THR A 267 19.55 -13.24 30.95
N TYR A 268 20.00 -12.56 32.00
CA TYR A 268 19.55 -11.21 32.31
C TYR A 268 20.21 -10.22 31.35
N VAL A 269 19.43 -9.45 30.59
CA VAL A 269 19.95 -8.54 29.57
C VAL A 269 19.93 -7.09 30.06
N ASN A 270 18.76 -6.55 30.40
CA ASN A 270 18.54 -5.15 30.82
C ASN A 270 19.07 -4.04 29.89
N SER A 271 19.93 -4.35 28.92
CA SER A 271 20.47 -3.45 27.90
C SER A 271 19.59 -3.36 26.66
N GLY A 272 18.46 -4.08 26.62
CA GLY A 272 17.60 -4.16 25.44
C GLY A 272 18.23 -4.82 24.21
N VAL A 273 19.48 -5.31 24.30
CA VAL A 273 20.20 -5.96 23.19
C VAL A 273 20.86 -7.25 23.67
N ALA A 274 20.56 -8.36 22.99
CA ALA A 274 21.17 -9.66 23.23
C ALA A 274 21.76 -10.20 21.93
N LYS A 275 22.82 -11.00 22.04
CA LYS A 275 23.42 -11.71 20.92
C LYS A 275 23.40 -13.22 21.10
N TRP A 276 23.26 -13.92 20.00
CA TRP A 276 23.26 -15.38 19.92
C TRP A 276 24.57 -15.90 19.33
N ASP A 277 25.26 -16.76 20.08
CA ASP A 277 26.54 -17.36 19.66
C ASP A 277 26.39 -18.72 18.95
N GLY A 278 25.17 -19.12 18.62
CA GLY A 278 24.85 -20.45 18.09
C GLY A 278 24.40 -21.45 19.17
N SER A 279 24.60 -21.15 20.45
CA SER A 279 24.27 -22.05 21.57
C SER A 279 23.56 -21.39 22.73
N LYS A 280 23.83 -20.12 23.00
CA LYS A 280 23.24 -19.37 24.11
C LYS A 280 23.13 -17.88 23.78
N TRP A 281 22.21 -17.23 24.47
CA TRP A 281 22.07 -15.79 24.47
C TRP A 281 23.02 -15.14 25.48
N THR A 282 23.65 -14.05 25.09
CA THR A 282 24.46 -13.18 25.95
C THR A 282 24.01 -11.73 25.82
N ALA A 283 24.07 -10.97 26.92
CA ALA A 283 23.76 -9.55 26.89
C ALA A 283 24.86 -8.77 26.15
N VAL A 284 24.47 -7.75 25.37
CA VAL A 284 25.39 -6.82 24.72
C VAL A 284 25.50 -5.55 25.56
N GLY A 285 26.65 -5.39 26.21
CA GLY A 285 26.87 -4.41 27.26
C GLY A 285 26.56 -4.97 28.65
N ASP A 286 27.42 -4.65 29.60
CA ASP A 286 27.23 -5.06 30.98
C ASP A 286 26.27 -4.12 31.72
N PHE A 287 25.39 -4.71 32.54
CA PHE A 287 24.37 -4.00 33.30
C PHE A 287 24.94 -2.89 34.19
N TYR A 288 26.16 -3.08 34.67
CA TYR A 288 26.85 -2.16 35.57
C TYR A 288 27.83 -1.24 34.85
N THR A 289 28.14 -1.38 33.56
CA THR A 289 29.24 -0.61 32.95
C THR A 289 28.94 -0.06 31.56
N GLY A 290 27.66 0.13 31.21
CA GLY A 290 27.30 0.82 29.96
C GLY A 290 26.11 0.25 29.21
N ALA A 291 25.18 -0.44 29.87
CA ALA A 291 23.95 -0.92 29.25
C ALA A 291 22.99 0.21 28.78
N LEU A 292 22.20 -0.08 27.74
CA LEU A 292 21.12 0.79 27.27
C LEU A 292 19.89 0.58 28.16
N VAL A 293 19.66 1.48 29.12
CA VAL A 293 18.54 1.32 30.06
C VAL A 293 17.25 1.79 29.41
N ASN A 294 16.38 0.83 29.04
CA ASN A 294 14.96 0.90 28.66
C ASN A 294 14.68 0.07 27.39
N TYR A 295 14.39 0.65 26.23
CA TYR A 295 14.14 -0.10 24.99
C TYR A 295 14.93 0.42 23.79
N VAL A 296 15.32 -0.52 22.94
CA VAL A 296 15.98 -0.31 21.65
C VAL A 296 14.96 -0.66 20.58
N LEU A 297 14.84 0.20 19.57
CA LEU A 297 13.89 0.05 18.47
C LEU A 297 14.56 -0.43 17.20
N ASP A 298 15.82 -0.09 17.01
CA ASP A 298 16.52 -0.32 15.74
C ASP A 298 18.03 -0.53 15.94
N LEU A 299 18.62 -1.35 15.08
CA LEU A 299 20.05 -1.66 15.02
C LEU A 299 20.59 -1.48 13.59
N GLU A 300 21.69 -0.75 13.45
CA GLU A 300 22.30 -0.50 12.14
C GLU A 300 23.82 -0.62 12.20
N ILE A 301 24.45 -1.09 11.11
CA ILE A 301 25.89 -1.24 11.01
C ILE A 301 26.46 -0.09 10.18
N TYR A 302 27.19 0.80 10.83
CA TYR A 302 27.85 1.93 10.19
C TYR A 302 29.34 1.95 10.48
N GLU A 303 30.18 2.03 9.45
CA GLU A 303 31.65 1.97 9.55
C GLU A 303 32.13 0.77 10.39
N ASP A 304 31.59 -0.43 10.11
CA ASP A 304 31.89 -1.69 10.83
C ASP A 304 31.57 -1.65 12.34
N THR A 305 30.72 -0.71 12.76
CA THR A 305 30.31 -0.53 14.15
C THR A 305 28.80 -0.71 14.27
N LEU A 306 28.35 -1.43 15.29
CA LEU A 306 26.93 -1.57 15.60
C LEU A 306 26.40 -0.32 16.31
N TYR A 307 25.36 0.28 15.77
CA TYR A 307 24.62 1.39 16.36
C TYR A 307 23.27 0.90 16.86
N ALA A 308 22.77 1.54 17.92
CA ALA A 308 21.46 1.27 18.48
C ALA A 308 20.67 2.57 18.61
N GLY A 309 19.45 2.56 18.05
CA GLY A 309 18.45 3.62 18.17
C GLY A 309 17.31 3.18 19.10
N GLY A 310 16.80 4.08 19.93
CA GLY A 310 15.63 3.79 20.75
C GLY A 310 15.27 4.92 21.70
N PHE A 311 14.67 4.56 22.84
CA PHE A 311 14.41 5.49 23.95
C PHE A 311 15.05 4.95 25.22
N PHE A 312 16.36 5.13 25.31
CA PHE A 312 17.18 4.67 26.43
C PHE A 312 18.10 5.79 26.91
N LYS A 313 18.73 5.56 28.06
CA LYS A 313 19.85 6.37 28.53
C LYS A 313 20.98 5.51 29.04
N SER A 314 22.18 6.06 29.02
CA SER A 314 23.35 5.46 29.65
C SER A 314 23.10 5.24 31.15
N ARG A 315 23.70 4.18 31.68
CA ARG A 315 23.77 3.95 33.13
C ARG A 315 24.58 5.07 33.80
N TYR A 316 24.33 5.34 35.08
CA TYR A 316 25.02 6.40 35.84
C TYR A 316 26.54 6.21 35.95
N ASN A 317 27.03 4.99 35.74
CA ASN A 317 28.43 4.59 35.81
C ASN A 317 28.99 4.11 34.47
N ALA A 318 28.29 4.41 33.36
CA ALA A 318 28.86 4.29 32.02
C ALA A 318 30.01 5.30 31.84
N THR A 319 30.96 5.00 30.96
CA THR A 319 32.07 5.93 30.68
C THR A 319 31.58 7.24 30.07
N ASP A 320 30.59 7.16 29.18
CA ASP A 320 29.96 8.32 28.54
C ASP A 320 28.51 8.49 29.01
N THR A 321 28.02 9.73 28.98
CA THR A 321 26.58 10.00 29.07
C THR A 321 25.99 10.12 27.67
N PHE A 322 24.95 9.34 27.39
CA PHE A 322 24.24 9.36 26.12
C PHE A 322 22.77 8.97 26.33
N GLN A 323 21.96 9.25 25.33
CA GLN A 323 20.56 8.88 25.28
C GLN A 323 20.14 8.64 23.84
N SER A 324 19.23 7.68 23.65
CA SER A 324 18.50 7.36 22.41
C SER A 324 19.31 6.95 21.17
N LEU A 325 20.61 7.26 21.11
CA LEU A 325 21.54 6.78 20.10
C LEU A 325 22.89 6.47 20.74
N ALA A 326 23.39 5.24 20.52
CA ALA A 326 24.67 4.78 21.02
C ALA A 326 25.36 3.87 20.00
N LYS A 327 26.68 3.71 20.14
CA LYS A 327 27.47 2.78 19.32
C LYS A 327 28.27 1.81 20.17
N TRP A 328 28.44 0.59 19.69
CA TRP A 328 29.12 -0.48 20.39
C TRP A 328 30.62 -0.47 20.11
N ASP A 329 31.47 -0.39 21.13
CA ASP A 329 32.94 -0.41 20.95
C ASP A 329 33.58 -1.80 21.11
N GLY A 330 32.76 -2.84 21.31
CA GLY A 330 33.20 -4.20 21.63
C GLY A 330 33.15 -4.54 23.12
N THR A 331 33.04 -3.54 24.01
CA THR A 331 33.02 -3.71 25.47
C THR A 331 31.86 -2.98 26.15
N GLU A 332 31.59 -1.73 25.76
CA GLU A 332 30.51 -0.90 26.29
C GLU A 332 29.85 -0.07 25.18
N TRP A 333 28.62 0.38 25.43
CA TRP A 333 27.97 1.35 24.55
C TRP A 333 28.55 2.74 24.80
N ARG A 334 28.84 3.46 23.72
CA ARG A 334 29.49 4.78 23.72
C ARG A 334 28.58 5.84 23.14
N ALA A 335 28.81 7.08 23.56
CA ALA A 335 28.12 8.23 22.99
C ALA A 335 28.46 8.42 21.50
N THR A 336 27.52 9.05 20.78
CA THR A 336 27.73 9.53 19.42
C THR A 336 27.87 11.06 19.40
N ALA A 337 28.04 11.65 18.22
CA ALA A 337 28.10 13.09 18.06
C ALA A 337 26.73 13.78 18.03
N LEU A 338 25.61 13.02 18.06
CA LEU A 338 24.26 13.58 18.14
C LEU A 338 23.75 13.55 19.58
N ASP A 339 23.36 14.71 20.11
CA ASP A 339 22.69 14.83 21.41
C ASP A 339 21.16 14.89 21.22
N ILE A 340 20.57 13.70 21.14
CA ILE A 340 19.16 13.49 20.81
C ILE A 340 18.30 13.48 22.06
N TYR A 341 17.22 14.26 22.10
CA TYR A 341 16.17 14.15 23.11
C TYR A 341 14.87 13.67 22.47
N GLY A 342 14.46 12.45 22.81
CA GLY A 342 13.31 11.78 22.21
C GLY A 342 13.64 10.35 21.85
N GLU A 343 12.88 9.77 20.94
CA GLU A 343 13.00 8.39 20.49
C GLU A 343 13.66 8.34 19.11
N VAL A 344 14.67 7.48 18.94
CA VAL A 344 15.20 7.10 17.62
C VAL A 344 14.52 5.80 17.21
N GLY A 345 13.78 5.84 16.11
CA GLY A 345 12.98 4.71 15.62
C GLY A 345 13.49 4.11 14.32
N ALA A 346 14.38 4.79 13.60
CA ALA A 346 14.93 4.35 12.34
C ALA A 346 16.38 4.81 12.18
N LEU A 347 17.21 3.96 11.61
CA LEU A 347 18.61 4.12 11.28
C LEU A 347 18.80 3.54 9.88
N HIS A 348 19.53 4.25 9.02
CA HIS A 348 19.83 3.75 7.69
C HIS A 348 21.17 4.30 7.21
N VAL A 349 21.97 3.46 6.54
CA VAL A 349 23.25 3.90 5.97
C VAL A 349 23.09 4.24 4.50
N TYR A 350 23.37 5.50 4.16
CA TYR A 350 23.37 5.97 2.78
C TYR A 350 24.55 6.90 2.50
N ASN A 351 25.26 6.69 1.39
CA ASN A 351 26.42 7.49 0.98
C ASN A 351 27.47 7.71 2.09
N ASN A 352 27.82 6.64 2.82
CA ASN A 352 28.76 6.66 3.94
C ASN A 352 28.34 7.62 5.08
N LYS A 353 27.04 7.80 5.27
CA LYS A 353 26.45 8.51 6.41
C LYS A 353 25.42 7.62 7.07
N LEU A 354 25.36 7.70 8.40
CA LEU A 354 24.25 7.12 9.16
C LEU A 354 23.16 8.18 9.26
N ILE A 355 22.02 7.93 8.63
CA ILE A 355 20.80 8.72 8.74
C ILE A 355 20.05 8.23 9.98
N VAL A 356 19.56 9.16 10.79
CA VAL A 356 18.89 8.88 12.05
C VAL A 356 17.51 9.50 12.01
N GLY A 357 16.46 8.68 12.14
CA GLY A 357 15.06 9.04 12.11
C GLY A 357 14.32 8.68 13.41
N GLY A 358 13.27 9.41 13.76
CA GLY A 358 12.42 9.05 14.90
C GLY A 358 11.46 10.15 15.33
N VAL A 359 11.25 10.26 16.64
CA VAL A 359 10.44 11.29 17.30
C VAL A 359 11.34 12.03 18.29
N PHE A 360 12.09 13.02 17.80
CA PHE A 360 13.10 13.67 18.61
C PHE A 360 13.42 15.11 18.21
N GLN A 361 14.08 15.82 19.13
CA GLN A 361 14.77 17.09 18.92
C GLN A 361 16.25 16.95 19.26
N LEU A 362 17.09 17.83 18.72
CA LEU A 362 18.48 17.94 19.15
C LEU A 362 18.63 18.99 20.26
N ASN A 363 19.35 18.65 21.32
CA ASN A 363 19.57 19.56 22.46
C ASN A 363 20.50 20.73 22.11
N ASP A 364 21.46 20.51 21.21
CA ASP A 364 22.49 21.46 20.83
C ASP A 364 22.13 22.34 19.62
N THR A 365 21.12 21.94 18.86
CA THR A 365 20.79 22.52 17.56
C THR A 365 19.28 22.77 17.46
N ALA A 366 18.86 23.97 17.86
CA ALA A 366 17.44 24.35 17.85
C ALA A 366 16.83 24.28 16.44
N GLY A 367 15.68 23.63 16.31
CA GLY A 367 14.89 23.57 15.08
C GLY A 367 15.05 22.28 14.27
N VAL A 368 16.10 21.48 14.52
CA VAL A 368 16.27 20.15 13.94
C VAL A 368 15.39 19.14 14.68
N GLU A 369 14.51 18.49 13.93
CA GLU A 369 13.50 17.56 14.43
C GLU A 369 13.44 16.30 13.58
N ASN A 370 13.29 15.16 14.25
CA ASN A 370 12.97 13.83 13.75
C ASN A 370 13.92 13.22 12.69
N ILE A 371 14.86 13.99 12.15
CA ILE A 371 15.86 13.50 11.20
C ILE A 371 17.21 14.21 11.35
N ALA A 372 18.30 13.43 11.36
CA ALA A 372 19.69 13.91 11.46
C ALA A 372 20.65 12.95 10.73
N MET A 373 21.93 13.31 10.61
CA MET A 373 22.97 12.46 10.00
C MET A 373 24.26 12.44 10.82
N LEU A 374 25.05 11.38 10.64
CA LEU A 374 26.44 11.26 11.11
C LEU A 374 27.38 10.94 9.94
N ASN A 375 28.54 11.60 9.90
CA ASN A 375 29.64 11.32 8.96
C ASN A 375 30.83 10.63 9.65
N GLY A 376 30.54 9.61 10.46
CA GLY A 376 31.49 8.89 11.30
C GLY A 376 31.59 9.53 12.68
N ARG A 377 32.23 10.71 12.76
CA ARG A 377 32.50 11.38 14.05
C ARG A 377 31.79 12.72 14.25
N GLN A 378 31.16 13.28 13.23
CA GLN A 378 30.49 14.58 13.34
C GLN A 378 29.02 14.45 12.96
N ALA A 379 28.20 15.26 13.62
CA ALA A 379 26.82 15.47 13.22
C ALA A 379 26.77 16.29 11.93
N GLU A 380 25.90 15.86 11.02
CA GLU A 380 25.47 16.62 9.86
C GLU A 380 23.94 16.73 9.87
N TYR A 381 23.40 17.72 9.18
CA TYR A 381 21.97 18.01 9.18
C TYR A 381 21.46 18.21 7.77
N PHE A 382 20.20 17.84 7.55
CA PHE A 382 19.48 18.21 6.35
C PHE A 382 19.11 19.70 6.42
N ASP A 383 19.06 20.37 5.26
CA ASP A 383 18.72 21.80 5.17
C ASP A 383 17.29 22.10 5.66
N ALA A 384 16.41 21.09 5.62
CA ALA A 384 15.05 21.12 6.16
C ALA A 384 14.81 19.95 7.11
N SER A 385 14.07 20.19 8.20
CA SER A 385 13.65 19.15 9.14
C SER A 385 12.32 18.52 8.75
N VAL A 386 12.07 17.31 9.24
CA VAL A 386 10.80 16.60 9.09
C VAL A 386 10.00 16.79 10.37
N LYS A 387 8.81 17.38 10.30
CA LYS A 387 8.02 17.77 11.48
C LYS A 387 7.13 16.66 12.03
N VAL A 388 7.19 15.47 11.42
CA VAL A 388 6.40 14.29 11.76
C VAL A 388 7.31 13.13 12.18
N PRO A 389 6.81 12.17 12.98
CA PRO A 389 7.53 10.94 13.30
C PRO A 389 8.06 10.22 12.05
N VAL A 390 9.35 9.86 12.06
CA VAL A 390 9.96 9.00 11.04
C VAL A 390 10.01 7.58 11.59
N TYR A 391 9.38 6.64 10.87
CA TYR A 391 9.29 5.23 11.25
C TYR A 391 10.28 4.35 10.51
N ASP A 392 10.64 4.74 9.29
CA ASP A 392 11.57 3.98 8.47
C ASP A 392 12.27 4.89 7.47
N ILE A 393 13.47 4.51 7.05
CA ILE A 393 14.32 5.21 6.09
C ILE A 393 14.86 4.17 5.12
N GLU A 394 14.74 4.43 3.82
CA GLU A 394 15.24 3.52 2.78
C GLU A 394 15.78 4.33 1.61
N ASP A 395 16.80 3.83 0.92
CA ASP A 395 17.28 4.46 -0.32
C ASP A 395 16.82 3.70 -1.57
N PHE A 396 16.35 4.47 -2.55
CA PHE A 396 15.88 3.93 -3.82
C PHE A 396 16.21 4.90 -4.94
N GLY A 397 16.84 4.41 -6.02
CA GLY A 397 17.15 5.25 -7.19
C GLY A 397 18.13 6.41 -6.91
N ASN A 398 19.03 6.26 -5.93
CA ASN A 398 19.92 7.31 -5.40
C ASN A 398 19.22 8.44 -4.64
N GLU A 399 18.04 8.18 -4.08
CA GLU A 399 17.28 9.13 -3.28
C GLU A 399 16.92 8.51 -1.95
N ILE A 400 16.85 9.34 -0.91
CA ILE A 400 16.45 8.91 0.44
C ILE A 400 14.94 9.07 0.56
N PHE A 401 14.27 7.98 0.91
CA PHE A 401 12.85 7.95 1.24
C PHE A 401 12.68 7.75 2.75
N ILE A 402 11.62 8.32 3.29
CA ILE A 402 11.22 8.13 4.68
C ILE A 402 9.73 7.82 4.78
N GLY A 403 9.41 6.89 5.65
CA GLY A 403 8.05 6.55 6.07
C GLY A 403 7.65 7.33 7.31
N THR A 404 6.51 8.02 7.27
CA THR A 404 6.05 8.88 8.37
C THR A 404 4.55 8.72 8.63
N ASP A 405 4.09 9.30 9.74
CA ASP A 405 2.65 9.53 9.97
C ASP A 405 2.04 10.46 8.92
N PHE A 406 0.73 10.31 8.67
CA PHE A 406 -0.07 11.30 7.97
C PHE A 406 -0.55 12.38 8.96
N TYR A 407 0.19 13.47 9.13
CA TYR A 407 -0.22 14.56 10.04
C TYR A 407 -0.96 15.70 9.32
N THR A 408 -2.05 16.20 9.93
CA THR A 408 -2.92 17.24 9.35
C THR A 408 -3.38 18.30 10.35
N GLN A 409 -2.49 19.05 11.01
CA GLN A 409 -2.87 20.36 11.57
C GLN A 409 -1.91 21.47 11.14
N ALA A 410 -2.49 22.54 10.59
CA ALA A 410 -1.87 23.81 10.18
C ALA A 410 -1.04 23.90 8.86
N ARG A 411 -1.04 22.88 7.98
CA ARG A 411 -0.44 22.94 6.61
C ARG A 411 0.99 23.51 6.56
N GLN A 412 1.92 22.90 7.30
CA GLN A 412 3.36 22.95 7.03
C GLN A 412 4.01 21.68 7.61
N ASP A 413 4.60 20.70 6.90
CA ASP A 413 4.49 20.22 5.54
C ASP A 413 4.52 18.69 5.64
N SER A 414 3.44 18.08 5.18
CA SER A 414 3.27 16.76 4.56
C SER A 414 4.07 15.52 5.04
N GLY A 415 3.33 14.47 5.44
CA GLY A 415 3.83 13.15 5.85
C GLY A 415 3.10 12.00 5.15
N GLY A 416 3.69 10.81 5.19
CA GLY A 416 3.31 9.59 4.50
C GLY A 416 4.56 8.92 3.94
N LEU A 417 4.73 8.89 2.61
CA LEU A 417 6.02 8.66 1.96
C LEU A 417 6.63 10.00 1.56
N VAL A 418 7.85 10.28 2.00
CA VAL A 418 8.56 11.55 1.71
C VAL A 418 9.93 11.24 1.15
N VAL A 419 10.41 12.04 0.20
CA VAL A 419 11.71 11.88 -0.46
C VAL A 419 12.56 13.14 -0.32
N TYR A 420 13.86 12.99 -0.14
CA TYR A 420 14.80 14.11 -0.08
C TYR A 420 15.35 14.45 -1.47
N ARG A 421 15.01 15.65 -1.99
CA ARG A 421 15.48 16.16 -3.29
C ARG A 421 15.73 17.66 -3.22
N ASN A 422 16.74 18.13 -3.94
CA ASN A 422 17.06 19.56 -4.06
C ASN A 422 17.14 20.28 -2.70
N ASN A 423 17.73 19.61 -1.71
CA ASN A 423 17.85 20.09 -0.33
C ASN A 423 16.51 20.32 0.41
N THR A 424 15.46 19.64 -0.02
CA THR A 424 14.13 19.73 0.59
C THR A 424 13.49 18.35 0.73
N TRP A 425 12.60 18.21 1.71
CA TRP A 425 11.75 17.03 1.86
C TRP A 425 10.45 17.23 1.08
N GLU A 426 10.22 16.38 0.10
CA GLU A 426 9.04 16.40 -0.75
C GLU A 426 8.15 15.21 -0.44
N THR A 427 6.88 15.43 -0.10
CA THR A 427 5.95 14.32 0.03
C THR A 427 5.63 13.73 -1.34
N VAL A 428 5.63 12.40 -1.40
CA VAL A 428 5.27 11.60 -2.57
C VAL A 428 3.86 11.04 -2.41
N PHE A 429 3.53 10.59 -1.20
CA PHE A 429 2.22 10.04 -0.83
C PHE A 429 1.86 10.53 0.57
N GLY A 430 0.64 11.04 0.78
CA GLY A 430 0.27 11.66 2.05
C GLY A 430 -1.24 11.98 2.18
N PRO A 431 -1.64 12.72 3.23
CA PRO A 431 -3.05 13.04 3.49
C PRO A 431 -3.63 13.85 2.34
N GLY A 432 -4.60 13.28 1.63
CA GLY A 432 -4.96 13.75 0.30
C GLY A 432 -5.34 12.63 -0.67
N LEU A 433 -4.53 11.56 -0.63
CA LEU A 433 -4.57 10.40 -1.55
C LEU A 433 -4.88 9.08 -0.82
N GLY A 434 -4.97 9.13 0.51
CA GLY A 434 -5.46 8.06 1.39
C GLY A 434 -6.53 8.60 2.34
N ASN A 435 -7.44 7.75 2.79
CA ASN A 435 -8.63 8.16 3.54
C ASN A 435 -8.26 8.89 4.86
N TYR A 436 -8.95 10.01 5.14
CA TYR A 436 -8.52 11.11 6.03
C TYR A 436 -8.77 10.89 7.53
N ASP A 437 -9.41 9.79 7.91
CA ASP A 437 -9.96 9.58 9.26
C ASP A 437 -9.10 8.69 10.18
N LYS A 438 -7.88 8.33 9.76
CA LYS A 438 -6.94 7.53 10.58
C LYS A 438 -5.65 8.30 10.85
N ASN A 439 -5.14 8.19 12.08
CA ASN A 439 -3.75 8.50 12.46
C ASN A 439 -2.77 7.46 11.87
N GLY A 440 -2.96 7.12 10.59
CA GLY A 440 -2.19 6.13 9.87
C GLY A 440 -0.85 6.69 9.40
N GLY A 441 -0.07 5.87 8.71
CA GLY A 441 1.21 6.28 8.17
C GLY A 441 1.93 5.13 7.47
N VAL A 442 3.01 5.49 6.79
CA VAL A 442 3.97 4.53 6.26
C VAL A 442 4.87 4.10 7.41
N LYS A 443 4.94 2.79 7.67
CA LYS A 443 5.64 2.20 8.82
C LYS A 443 6.86 1.39 8.43
N CYS A 444 6.92 0.92 7.19
CA CYS A 444 8.10 0.25 6.64
C CYS A 444 8.21 0.50 5.14
N LEU A 445 9.44 0.43 4.66
CA LEU A 445 9.90 0.59 3.29
C LEU A 445 10.82 -0.59 2.96
N GLU A 446 10.88 -0.97 1.70
CA GLU A 446 11.82 -2.00 1.26
C GLU A 446 12.13 -1.79 -0.22
N ALA A 447 13.41 -1.58 -0.53
CA ALA A 447 13.85 -1.35 -1.90
C ALA A 447 13.93 -2.65 -2.73
N HIS A 448 13.27 -2.65 -3.89
CA HIS A 448 13.46 -3.63 -4.95
C HIS A 448 14.07 -2.92 -6.17
N PRO A 449 14.89 -3.57 -7.03
CA PRO A 449 15.48 -2.92 -8.21
C PRO A 449 14.49 -2.13 -9.10
N ASP A 450 13.25 -2.62 -9.24
CA ASP A 450 12.23 -2.02 -10.10
C ASP A 450 11.26 -1.05 -9.39
N ALA A 451 11.22 -1.05 -8.05
CA ALA A 451 10.26 -0.26 -7.28
C ALA A 451 10.63 -0.19 -5.79
N LEU A 452 10.16 0.84 -5.10
CA LEU A 452 10.18 0.90 -3.64
C LEU A 452 8.84 0.38 -3.10
N LEU A 453 8.87 -0.67 -2.29
CA LEU A 453 7.68 -1.17 -1.61
C LEU A 453 7.40 -0.35 -0.36
N ILE A 454 6.12 -0.18 -0.06
CA ILE A 454 5.64 0.66 1.05
C ILE A 454 4.65 -0.15 1.86
N GLY A 455 4.87 -0.27 3.17
CA GLY A 455 3.98 -0.93 4.11
C GLY A 455 3.56 0.01 5.24
N GLY A 456 2.34 -0.14 5.76
CA GLY A 456 1.89 0.69 6.88
C GLY A 456 0.42 0.57 7.21
N ASP A 457 -0.12 1.54 7.94
CA ASP A 457 -1.58 1.69 8.18
C ASP A 457 -2.10 2.81 7.30
N PHE A 458 -2.53 2.44 6.10
CA PHE A 458 -3.05 3.39 5.13
C PHE A 458 -3.99 2.70 4.17
N ASP A 459 -4.91 3.50 3.62
CA ASP A 459 -5.68 3.14 2.45
C ASP A 459 -5.11 3.95 1.28
N ILE A 460 -4.92 3.33 0.13
CA ILE A 460 -4.65 4.04 -1.12
C ILE A 460 -6.01 4.18 -1.80
N ALA A 461 -6.58 5.39 -1.71
CA ALA A 461 -7.87 5.69 -2.29
C ALA A 461 -7.69 6.04 -3.77
N ALA A 462 -8.47 5.42 -4.64
CA ALA A 462 -8.48 5.73 -6.05
C ALA A 462 -9.17 7.07 -6.30
N ILE A 463 -8.42 8.11 -6.69
CA ILE A 463 -9.04 9.23 -7.43
C ILE A 463 -9.32 8.79 -8.87
N VAL A 464 -8.42 7.97 -9.46
CA VAL A 464 -8.62 7.03 -10.59
C VAL A 464 -7.47 6.00 -10.51
N GLY A 465 -7.74 4.77 -10.08
CA GLY A 465 -6.73 3.75 -9.76
C GLY A 465 -7.35 2.60 -8.97
N ASN A 466 -6.57 1.65 -8.43
CA ASN A 466 -7.11 0.60 -7.56
C ASN A 466 -7.18 1.08 -6.11
N TYR A 467 -8.25 0.71 -5.40
CA TYR A 467 -8.22 0.75 -3.95
C TYR A 467 -7.22 -0.28 -3.40
N GLY A 468 -6.26 0.17 -2.60
CA GLY A 468 -5.32 -0.67 -1.89
C GLY A 468 -5.36 -0.40 -0.39
N LYS A 469 -4.88 -1.35 0.41
CA LYS A 469 -4.82 -1.19 1.85
C LYS A 469 -3.57 -1.82 2.43
N ASN A 470 -2.89 -1.05 3.27
CA ASN A 470 -1.67 -1.39 4.00
C ASN A 470 -0.40 -1.61 3.16
N MET A 471 -0.50 -1.68 1.83
CA MET A 471 0.65 -1.86 0.94
C MET A 471 0.54 -1.05 -0.36
N GLY A 472 1.65 -0.47 -0.78
CA GLY A 472 1.81 0.23 -2.05
C GLY A 472 3.17 0.00 -2.70
N LEU A 473 3.29 0.41 -3.96
CA LEU A 473 4.53 0.42 -4.74
C LEU A 473 4.79 1.84 -5.23
N TYR A 474 5.96 2.38 -4.92
CA TYR A 474 6.47 3.58 -5.56
C TYR A 474 7.35 3.22 -6.75
N ARG A 475 6.96 3.73 -7.92
CA ARG A 475 7.75 3.68 -9.15
C ARG A 475 7.26 4.78 -10.09
N ASN A 476 8.10 5.21 -11.03
CA ASN A 476 7.74 6.23 -12.03
C ASN A 476 7.18 7.54 -11.42
N GLY A 477 7.60 7.89 -10.20
CA GLY A 477 7.21 9.16 -9.56
C GLY A 477 5.88 9.16 -8.81
N TYR A 478 5.15 8.04 -8.72
CA TYR A 478 3.89 7.95 -7.96
C TYR A 478 3.77 6.62 -7.19
N VAL A 479 2.81 6.57 -6.26
CA VAL A 479 2.47 5.36 -5.49
C VAL A 479 1.23 4.71 -6.07
N GLU A 480 1.32 3.42 -6.41
CA GLU A 480 0.18 2.58 -6.78
C GLU A 480 -0.18 1.61 -5.64
N ALA A 481 -1.47 1.25 -5.56
CA ALA A 481 -1.93 0.20 -4.67
C ALA A 481 -1.32 -1.15 -5.07
N PHE A 482 -0.72 -1.84 -4.10
CA PHE A 482 -0.14 -3.16 -4.31
C PHE A 482 -0.92 -4.26 -3.60
N GLY A 483 -1.28 -4.07 -2.32
CA GLY A 483 -1.88 -5.13 -1.51
C GLY A 483 -3.17 -4.73 -0.81
N MET A 484 -3.84 -5.71 -0.19
CA MET A 484 -5.05 -5.51 0.61
C MET A 484 -5.02 -6.39 1.87
N LEU A 485 -4.44 -5.86 2.94
CA LEU A 485 -4.43 -6.52 4.25
C LEU A 485 -5.51 -5.94 5.19
N ASP A 486 -5.83 -6.70 6.23
CA ASP A 486 -6.81 -6.27 7.24
C ASP A 486 -6.22 -5.29 8.27
N SER A 487 -4.90 -5.22 8.42
CA SER A 487 -4.19 -4.37 9.38
C SER A 487 -2.76 -3.99 8.93
N THR A 488 -2.09 -3.20 9.76
CA THR A 488 -0.75 -2.61 9.55
C THR A 488 0.32 -3.63 9.12
N VAL A 489 1.09 -3.29 8.09
CA VAL A 489 2.38 -3.92 7.78
C VAL A 489 3.48 -3.12 8.48
N ARG A 490 4.33 -3.80 9.28
CA ARG A 490 5.37 -3.20 10.12
C ARG A 490 6.79 -3.54 9.67
N ALA A 491 6.96 -4.68 9.00
CA ALA A 491 8.24 -5.14 8.52
C ALA A 491 8.10 -5.74 7.13
N MET A 492 9.10 -5.50 6.31
CA MET A 492 9.28 -6.11 5.01
C MET A 492 10.73 -6.54 4.87
N THR A 493 10.98 -7.59 4.09
CA THR A 493 12.33 -7.90 3.60
C THR A 493 12.22 -8.68 2.31
N ILE A 494 13.12 -8.42 1.36
CA ILE A 494 13.18 -9.15 0.09
C ILE A 494 14.37 -10.10 0.07
N ILE A 495 14.09 -11.36 -0.26
CA ILE A 495 15.11 -12.40 -0.42
C ILE A 495 14.79 -13.19 -1.68
N ASN A 496 15.67 -13.11 -2.70
CA ASN A 496 15.49 -13.82 -3.97
C ASN A 496 14.11 -13.57 -4.63
N ASP A 497 13.71 -12.30 -4.74
CA ASP A 497 12.40 -11.85 -5.24
C ASP A 497 11.19 -12.38 -4.44
N GLN A 498 11.42 -12.95 -3.24
CA GLN A 498 10.36 -13.25 -2.29
C GLN A 498 10.29 -12.11 -1.29
N LEU A 499 9.15 -11.43 -1.29
CA LEU A 499 8.82 -10.45 -0.26
C LEU A 499 8.24 -11.18 0.95
N TYR A 500 8.87 -10.99 2.10
CA TYR A 500 8.32 -11.39 3.38
C TYR A 500 7.71 -10.18 4.07
N LEU A 501 6.53 -10.36 4.65
CA LEU A 501 5.74 -9.32 5.29
C LEU A 501 5.45 -9.70 6.73
N GLY A 502 5.63 -8.77 7.65
CA GLY A 502 5.31 -8.92 9.07
C GLY A 502 4.49 -7.74 9.58
N GLY A 503 3.53 -7.99 10.47
CA GLY A 503 2.77 -6.89 11.06
C GLY A 503 1.61 -7.28 11.96
N ASP A 504 0.65 -6.37 12.09
CA ASP A 504 -0.54 -6.53 12.93
C ASP A 504 -1.65 -7.34 12.23
N PHE A 505 -1.49 -7.64 10.94
CA PHE A 505 -2.50 -8.27 10.10
C PHE A 505 -2.77 -9.72 10.46
N ASN A 506 -4.01 -10.16 10.29
CA ASN A 506 -4.40 -11.57 10.44
C ASN A 506 -4.79 -12.21 9.11
N GLY A 507 -5.17 -11.40 8.13
CA GLY A 507 -5.53 -11.88 6.82
C GLY A 507 -5.42 -10.82 5.73
N ALA A 508 -5.57 -11.29 4.50
CA ALA A 508 -5.55 -10.46 3.30
C ALA A 508 -6.64 -10.89 2.32
N THR A 509 -6.95 -10.00 1.38
CA THR A 509 -7.81 -10.32 0.23
C THR A 509 -6.94 -10.74 -0.95
N THR A 510 -7.18 -11.93 -1.49
CA THR A 510 -6.46 -12.53 -2.64
C THR A 510 -7.38 -12.74 -3.83
N SER A 511 -6.84 -13.27 -4.93
CA SER A 511 -7.59 -13.60 -6.16
C SER A 511 -8.64 -14.69 -5.94
N THR A 512 -8.48 -15.50 -4.90
CA THR A 512 -9.36 -16.63 -4.58
C THR A 512 -10.27 -16.35 -3.38
N GLY A 513 -10.16 -15.17 -2.75
CA GLY A 513 -10.91 -14.76 -1.57
C GLY A 513 -10.03 -14.37 -0.39
N GLY A 514 -10.61 -14.33 0.81
CA GLY A 514 -9.85 -14.04 2.03
C GLY A 514 -8.91 -15.18 2.41
N VAL A 515 -7.67 -14.85 2.79
CA VAL A 515 -6.68 -15.79 3.32
C VAL A 515 -6.29 -15.40 4.74
N THR A 516 -6.08 -16.39 5.59
CA THR A 516 -5.51 -16.20 6.94
C THR A 516 -4.00 -16.31 6.86
N LEU A 517 -3.30 -15.31 7.40
CA LEU A 517 -1.85 -15.16 7.34
C LEU A 517 -1.20 -15.25 8.73
N ASN A 518 -1.93 -14.92 9.81
CA ASN A 518 -1.41 -14.93 11.18
C ASN A 518 -0.09 -14.13 11.31
N HIS A 519 -0.18 -12.83 11.05
CA HIS A 519 0.89 -11.83 11.24
C HIS A 519 2.11 -11.94 10.33
N ILE A 520 2.20 -12.96 9.48
CA ILE A 520 3.33 -13.13 8.56
C ILE A 520 2.91 -13.75 7.23
N ALA A 521 3.49 -13.27 6.14
CA ALA A 521 3.17 -13.75 4.79
C ALA A 521 4.37 -13.67 3.86
N GLN A 522 4.31 -14.42 2.76
CA GLN A 522 5.25 -14.36 1.65
C GLN A 522 4.51 -13.99 0.35
N VAL A 523 5.17 -13.22 -0.51
CA VAL A 523 4.70 -12.86 -1.85
C VAL A 523 5.83 -13.07 -2.85
N ASP A 524 5.52 -13.78 -3.94
CA ASP A 524 6.44 -13.94 -5.07
C ASP A 524 6.40 -12.70 -5.97
N LEU A 525 7.40 -11.82 -5.84
CA LEU A 525 7.44 -10.55 -6.56
C LEU A 525 7.63 -10.74 -8.07
N GLN A 526 8.19 -11.85 -8.53
CA GLN A 526 8.37 -12.09 -9.97
C GLN A 526 7.03 -12.10 -10.73
N LYS A 527 5.93 -12.48 -10.05
CA LYS A 527 4.58 -12.45 -10.63
C LYS A 527 4.05 -11.03 -10.88
N TYR A 528 4.64 -10.01 -10.25
CA TYR A 528 4.09 -8.66 -10.23
C TYR A 528 5.08 -7.56 -10.69
N LEU A 529 6.38 -7.81 -10.55
CA LEU A 529 7.45 -6.87 -10.87
C LEU A 529 8.29 -7.26 -12.09
N SER A 530 8.11 -8.46 -12.69
CA SER A 530 8.98 -8.93 -13.76
C SER A 530 8.92 -8.14 -15.08
N THR A 531 10.10 -8.09 -15.71
CA THR A 531 10.49 -7.36 -16.91
C THR A 531 10.03 -8.03 -18.21
N GLU A 532 8.79 -7.79 -18.63
CA GLU A 532 8.58 -7.46 -20.04
C GLU A 532 8.45 -5.94 -20.10
N THR A 533 9.58 -5.29 -20.38
CA THR A 533 9.63 -3.88 -20.78
C THR A 533 8.81 -3.70 -22.05
N ALA A 534 7.50 -3.52 -21.90
CA ALA A 534 6.87 -2.46 -22.65
C ALA A 534 7.49 -1.17 -22.07
N GLU A 535 8.36 -0.50 -22.84
CA GLU A 535 8.56 0.93 -22.63
C GLU A 535 7.16 1.53 -22.67
N LEU A 536 6.58 1.77 -21.49
CA LEU A 536 5.35 2.53 -21.36
C LEU A 536 5.72 3.92 -21.86
N GLU A 537 5.32 4.23 -23.09
CA GLU A 537 5.39 5.58 -23.59
C GLU A 537 4.69 6.46 -22.54
N SER A 538 5.46 7.34 -21.90
CA SER A 538 5.01 8.13 -20.77
C SER A 538 4.52 9.49 -21.26
N LEU A 539 3.61 10.07 -20.48
CA LEU A 539 3.26 11.48 -20.57
C LEU A 539 4.54 12.32 -20.50
N LYS A 540 4.71 13.29 -21.39
CA LYS A 540 5.76 14.30 -21.26
C LYS A 540 5.14 15.66 -20.98
N VAL A 541 5.57 16.27 -19.89
CA VAL A 541 5.14 17.62 -19.52
C VAL A 541 6.35 18.55 -19.45
N PHE A 542 6.29 19.68 -20.16
CA PHE A 542 7.38 20.65 -20.20
C PHE A 542 6.88 22.09 -20.48
N PRO A 543 7.57 23.15 -19.99
CA PRO A 543 8.71 23.09 -19.08
C PRO A 543 8.28 22.56 -17.72
N ASN A 544 9.18 21.84 -17.04
CA ASN A 544 8.98 21.36 -15.68
C ASN A 544 10.31 21.55 -14.95
N PRO A 545 10.48 22.60 -14.12
CA PRO A 545 9.44 23.45 -13.54
C PRO A 545 8.75 24.43 -14.51
N ALA A 546 7.49 24.77 -14.24
CA ALA A 546 6.69 25.73 -15.00
C ALA A 546 6.34 26.97 -14.17
N ILE A 547 6.40 28.14 -14.80
CA ILE A 547 6.03 29.42 -14.18
C ILE A 547 4.63 29.87 -14.63
N ILE A 548 4.34 29.75 -15.93
CA ILE A 548 3.11 30.29 -16.54
C ILE A 548 2.30 29.20 -17.22
N GLU A 549 2.96 28.28 -17.92
CA GLU A 549 2.31 27.23 -18.69
C GLU A 549 3.07 25.89 -18.66
N LEU A 550 2.31 24.81 -18.80
CA LEU A 550 2.78 23.45 -19.07
C LEU A 550 2.31 23.02 -20.46
N ASN A 551 3.18 22.41 -21.26
CA ASN A 551 2.83 21.68 -22.48
C ASN A 551 2.76 20.20 -22.14
N ILE A 552 1.69 19.55 -22.52
CA ILE A 552 1.44 18.12 -22.29
C ILE A 552 1.48 17.41 -23.64
N GLU A 553 2.46 16.52 -23.81
CA GLU A 553 2.56 15.60 -24.93
C GLU A 553 2.03 14.24 -24.48
N LEU A 554 0.94 13.81 -25.10
CA LEU A 554 0.39 12.48 -24.86
C LEU A 554 1.17 11.46 -25.72
N PRO A 555 1.57 10.32 -25.16
CA PRO A 555 2.14 9.22 -25.93
C PRO A 555 1.12 8.63 -26.93
N TYR A 556 -0.15 8.61 -26.53
CA TYR A 556 -1.27 8.14 -27.33
C TYR A 556 -2.59 8.81 -26.88
N GLY A 557 -3.59 8.74 -27.74
CA GLY A 557 -4.94 9.23 -27.44
C GLY A 557 -5.10 10.76 -27.50
N GLU A 558 -6.33 11.21 -27.23
CA GLU A 558 -6.69 12.62 -27.08
C GLU A 558 -6.94 12.95 -25.61
N LEU A 559 -6.61 14.18 -25.20
CA LEU A 559 -6.82 14.64 -23.83
C LEU A 559 -8.31 14.93 -23.62
N ASN A 560 -8.98 14.10 -22.81
CA ASN A 560 -10.38 14.28 -22.45
C ASN A 560 -10.54 15.20 -21.23
N ASP A 561 -9.65 15.05 -20.26
CA ASP A 561 -9.65 15.84 -19.03
C ASP A 561 -8.23 15.99 -18.50
N VAL A 562 -7.95 17.10 -17.83
CA VAL A 562 -6.68 17.31 -17.16
C VAL A 562 -6.89 17.95 -15.80
N LYS A 563 -6.21 17.39 -14.80
CA LYS A 563 -6.25 17.88 -13.44
C LYS A 563 -4.84 18.10 -12.94
N LEU A 564 -4.66 19.15 -12.17
CA LEU A 564 -3.48 19.33 -11.34
C LEU A 564 -3.87 19.05 -9.91
N ILE A 565 -3.27 18.04 -9.32
CA ILE A 565 -3.54 17.64 -7.94
C ILE A 565 -2.38 18.15 -7.11
N ASP A 566 -2.63 19.04 -6.16
CA ASP A 566 -1.56 19.46 -5.25
C ASP A 566 -1.19 18.33 -4.29
N MET A 567 -0.04 18.44 -3.62
CA MET A 567 0.42 17.41 -2.66
C MET A 567 -0.50 17.22 -1.44
N SER A 568 -1.53 18.07 -1.26
CA SER A 568 -2.58 17.89 -0.24
C SER A 568 -3.81 17.14 -0.77
N GLY A 569 -3.73 16.59 -1.98
CA GLY A 569 -4.83 15.89 -2.67
C GLY A 569 -5.92 16.81 -3.21
N ARG A 570 -5.76 18.14 -3.09
CA ARG A 570 -6.76 19.07 -3.63
C ARG A 570 -6.61 19.12 -5.15
N VAL A 571 -7.72 18.83 -5.80
CA VAL A 571 -7.86 18.86 -7.26
C VAL A 571 -8.07 20.30 -7.73
N HIS A 572 -7.16 20.77 -8.57
CA HIS A 572 -7.30 21.99 -9.36
C HIS A 572 -7.76 21.57 -10.76
N SER A 573 -9.05 21.78 -11.03
CA SER A 573 -9.60 21.56 -12.37
C SER A 573 -8.90 22.51 -13.34
N ALA A 574 -8.37 21.95 -14.42
CA ALA A 574 -7.52 22.68 -15.33
C ALA A 574 -8.04 22.50 -16.76
N VAL A 575 -8.03 23.56 -17.56
CA VAL A 575 -8.47 23.50 -18.95
C VAL A 575 -7.24 23.61 -19.83
N ALA A 576 -6.84 22.49 -20.44
CA ALA A 576 -5.78 22.54 -21.43
C ALA A 576 -6.34 22.81 -22.83
N LYS A 577 -5.61 23.61 -23.60
CA LYS A 577 -5.94 23.94 -25.00
C LYS A 577 -4.97 23.24 -25.93
N LYS A 578 -5.50 22.53 -26.92
CA LYS A 578 -4.67 21.90 -27.95
C LYS A 578 -4.02 22.96 -28.83
N GLU A 579 -2.69 22.94 -28.91
CA GLU A 579 -1.88 23.77 -29.80
C GLU A 579 -0.82 22.89 -30.48
N GLY A 580 -1.08 22.50 -31.72
CA GLY A 580 -0.18 21.63 -32.48
C GLY A 580 -0.11 20.21 -31.88
N ALA A 581 1.10 19.77 -31.56
CA ALA A 581 1.37 18.44 -30.99
C ALA A 581 1.16 18.36 -29.46
N TYR A 582 0.85 19.49 -28.80
CA TYR A 582 0.79 19.57 -27.35
C TYR A 582 -0.52 20.16 -26.86
N TRP A 583 -0.83 19.89 -25.59
CA TRP A 583 -1.90 20.55 -24.86
C TRP A 583 -1.31 21.55 -23.87
N LYS A 584 -1.69 22.81 -23.99
CA LYS A 584 -1.19 23.88 -23.13
C LYS A 584 -2.10 24.10 -21.94
N LEU A 585 -1.50 24.15 -20.76
CA LEU A 585 -2.19 24.36 -19.50
C LEU A 585 -1.60 25.57 -18.78
N ASN A 586 -2.43 26.58 -18.50
CA ASN A 586 -1.99 27.74 -17.71
C ASN A 586 -1.94 27.36 -16.22
N VAL A 587 -0.80 27.67 -15.58
CA VAL A 587 -0.49 27.35 -14.18
C VAL A 587 -0.12 28.58 -13.35
N GLU A 588 -0.12 29.77 -13.95
CA GLU A 588 0.28 31.03 -13.30
C GLU A 588 -0.56 31.37 -12.05
N HIS A 589 -1.79 30.87 -11.97
CA HIS A 589 -2.70 31.08 -10.85
C HIS A 589 -2.47 30.13 -9.67
N LEU A 590 -1.61 29.11 -9.85
CA LEU A 590 -1.32 28.10 -8.83
C LEU A 590 -0.23 28.60 -7.88
N GLN A 591 -0.25 28.08 -6.66
CA GLN A 591 0.82 28.34 -5.70
C GLN A 591 2.07 27.59 -6.11
N LYS A 592 3.24 28.13 -5.76
CA LYS A 592 4.50 27.42 -5.96
C LYS A 592 4.48 26.09 -5.21
N GLY A 593 4.89 25.01 -5.85
CA GLY A 593 4.88 23.69 -5.23
C GLY A 593 4.82 22.53 -6.22
N ASN A 594 4.78 21.32 -5.65
CA ASN A 594 4.66 20.07 -6.40
C ASN A 594 3.19 19.74 -6.67
N TYR A 595 2.93 19.29 -7.89
CA TYR A 595 1.62 18.84 -8.34
C TYR A 595 1.74 17.52 -9.10
N VAL A 596 0.67 16.73 -9.10
CA VAL A 596 0.49 15.59 -10.02
C VAL A 596 -0.42 16.06 -11.14
N LEU A 597 0.10 16.11 -12.36
CA LEU A 597 -0.70 16.31 -13.55
C LEU A 597 -1.30 14.97 -13.95
N SER A 598 -2.63 14.89 -13.94
CA SER A 598 -3.40 13.71 -14.35
C SER A 598 -4.11 14.01 -15.66
N ALA A 599 -3.68 13.35 -16.72
CA ALA A 599 -4.21 13.45 -18.07
C ALA A 599 -5.11 12.24 -18.35
N LYS A 600 -6.42 12.45 -18.43
CA LYS A 600 -7.36 11.41 -18.83
C LYS A 600 -7.43 11.38 -20.35
N THR A 601 -7.15 10.22 -20.93
CA THR A 601 -7.31 9.93 -22.36
C THR A 601 -8.46 8.95 -22.58
N GLN A 602 -8.71 8.57 -23.83
CA GLN A 602 -9.65 7.48 -24.15
C GLN A 602 -9.08 6.11 -23.74
N ASP A 603 -7.76 5.98 -23.69
CA ASP A 603 -7.05 4.71 -23.47
C ASP A 603 -6.60 4.51 -22.00
N GLY A 604 -6.93 5.47 -21.13
CA GLY A 604 -6.59 5.43 -19.70
C GLY A 604 -6.15 6.78 -19.14
N VAL A 605 -5.69 6.77 -17.89
CA VAL A 605 -5.15 7.96 -17.23
C VAL A 605 -3.63 7.87 -17.19
N LEU A 606 -2.98 8.94 -17.63
CA LEU A 606 -1.54 9.12 -17.56
C LEU A 606 -1.22 10.17 -16.52
N GLN A 607 -0.18 9.95 -15.72
CA GLN A 607 0.19 10.88 -14.67
C GLN A 607 1.67 11.24 -14.73
N GLN A 608 1.98 12.49 -14.40
CA GLN A 608 3.36 12.95 -14.26
C GLN A 608 3.45 14.03 -13.18
N LYS A 609 4.51 13.98 -12.37
CA LYS A 609 4.85 15.06 -11.43
C LYS A 609 5.20 16.33 -12.21
N VAL A 610 4.66 17.47 -11.78
CA VAL A 610 4.98 18.79 -12.31
C VAL A 610 5.27 19.77 -11.16
N ILE A 611 6.22 20.66 -11.37
CA ILE A 611 6.69 21.65 -10.39
C ILE A 611 6.25 23.03 -10.87
N ILE A 612 5.59 23.81 -10.01
CA ILE A 612 5.19 25.19 -10.29
C ILE A 612 6.10 26.16 -9.52
N GLU A 613 6.68 27.13 -10.21
CA GLU A 613 7.67 28.09 -9.69
C GLU A 613 7.24 29.55 -9.69
#